data_AF-A0AAN7WVJ5-F1
#
_entry.id   AF-A0AAN7WVJ5-F1
#
_cell.length_a   1.000
_cell.length_b   1.000
_cell.length_c   1.000
_cell.angle_alpha   90.00
_cell.angle_beta   90.00
_cell.angle_gamma   90.00
#
_symmetry.space_group_name_H-M   'P 1'
#
loop_
_entity.id
_entity.type
_entity.pdbx_description
1 polymer ?
#
loop_
_entity_poly.entity_id
_entity_poly.type
_entity_poly.pdbx_seq_one_letter_code
_entity_poly.pdbx_strand_id
1 'polypeptide(L)'
;MRVSRGPLSAPPLLLPSSSRFPQNVTFIQGDYVSLQELWPGRGQYDVIICLGVTKWVQLHSGDGGVATLFRRAYQSLSPGGLFILQPQPWSSYCRSKRASERTCDAFRTLRFRPEQFTWYLTEREGFTSYRMLTHTGDKRPIYLFNKGPARRK
;
A
#
# COMPACT_ATOMS: atom_id res chain seq x y z
N MET A 1 -20.58 10.65 -13.94
CA MET A 1 -19.64 10.09 -12.94
C MET A 1 -20.43 9.63 -11.73
N ARG A 2 -20.50 8.33 -11.45
CA ARG A 2 -21.07 7.83 -10.18
C ARG A 2 -20.01 8.04 -9.11
N VAL A 3 -20.15 9.08 -8.32
CA VAL A 3 -19.33 9.31 -7.13
C VAL A 3 -19.89 8.41 -6.03
N SER A 4 -19.21 7.31 -5.73
CA SER A 4 -19.47 6.57 -4.49
C SER A 4 -18.93 7.38 -3.32
N ARG A 5 -19.83 7.91 -2.49
CA ARG A 5 -19.46 8.51 -1.21
C ARG A 5 -19.58 7.43 -0.14
N GLY A 6 -18.45 6.88 0.29
CA GLY A 6 -18.40 5.83 1.31
C GLY A 6 -17.05 5.10 1.35
N PRO A 7 -16.85 4.19 2.33
CA PRO A 7 -15.64 3.37 2.44
C PRO A 7 -15.37 2.56 1.16
N LEU A 8 -14.10 2.38 0.81
CA LEU A 8 -13.67 1.58 -0.33
C LEU A 8 -13.53 0.11 0.12
N SER A 9 -14.53 -0.73 -0.15
CA SER A 9 -14.27 -2.15 -0.38
C SER A 9 -13.23 -2.29 -1.51
N ALA A 10 -12.44 -3.38 -1.55
CA ALA A 10 -11.53 -3.63 -2.68
C ALA A 10 -12.32 -3.45 -3.98
N PRO A 11 -12.06 -2.40 -4.78
CA PRO A 11 -13.01 -1.99 -5.77
C PRO A 11 -13.08 -3.11 -6.81
N PRO A 12 -14.27 -3.67 -7.10
CA PRO A 12 -14.40 -4.63 -8.17
C PRO A 12 -13.89 -3.92 -9.42
N LEU A 13 -12.88 -4.52 -10.08
CA LEU A 13 -12.44 -4.05 -11.37
C LEU A 13 -13.64 -4.11 -12.31
N LEU A 14 -14.24 -2.95 -12.59
CA LEU A 14 -15.17 -2.83 -13.69
C LEU A 14 -14.35 -3.17 -14.92
N LEU A 15 -14.68 -4.28 -15.59
CA LEU A 15 -14.04 -4.64 -16.84
C LEU A 15 -14.18 -3.44 -17.78
N PRO A 16 -13.07 -2.82 -18.20
CA PRO A 16 -13.16 -1.65 -19.05
C PRO A 16 -13.80 -2.07 -20.36
N SER A 17 -14.70 -1.25 -20.89
CA SER A 17 -15.32 -1.51 -22.20
C SER A 17 -14.30 -1.44 -23.35
N SER A 18 -13.10 -0.91 -23.08
CA SER A 18 -12.00 -0.75 -24.03
C SER A 18 -10.66 -0.68 -23.28
N SER A 19 -9.61 -1.29 -23.83
CA SER A 19 -8.24 -1.18 -23.33
C SER A 19 -7.54 0.15 -23.69
N ARG A 20 -8.22 1.03 -24.44
CA ARG A 20 -7.68 2.32 -24.87
C ARG A 20 -7.89 3.42 -23.83
N PHE A 21 -6.96 4.37 -23.80
CA PHE A 21 -7.12 5.59 -23.03
C PHE A 21 -8.20 6.50 -23.67
N PRO A 22 -9.08 7.14 -22.88
CA PRO A 22 -9.14 7.15 -21.41
C PRO A 22 -10.03 6.06 -20.78
N GLN A 23 -10.61 5.15 -21.56
CA GLN A 23 -11.57 4.16 -21.06
C GLN A 23 -10.95 3.07 -20.17
N ASN A 24 -9.62 2.94 -20.18
CA ASN A 24 -8.86 2.01 -19.34
C ASN A 24 -8.45 2.58 -17.97
N VAL A 25 -8.90 3.79 -17.60
CA VAL A 25 -8.59 4.44 -16.31
C VAL A 25 -9.87 4.70 -15.53
N THR A 26 -9.86 4.37 -14.24
CA THR A 26 -10.95 4.67 -13.31
C THR A 26 -10.40 5.29 -12.03
N PHE A 27 -11.08 6.31 -11.52
CA PHE A 27 -10.78 6.92 -10.23
C PHE A 27 -11.87 6.60 -9.23
N ILE A 28 -11.48 6.21 -8.02
CA ILE A 28 -12.41 5.86 -6.95
C ILE A 28 -11.94 6.55 -5.67
N GLN A 29 -12.88 7.17 -4.96
CA GLN A 29 -12.64 7.81 -3.68
C GLN A 29 -13.00 6.83 -2.56
N GLY A 30 -12.13 6.71 -1.56
CA GLY A 30 -12.43 6.02 -0.31
C GLY A 30 -11.18 5.78 0.54
N ASP A 31 -11.40 5.23 1.73
CA ASP A 31 -10.34 4.90 2.69
C ASP A 31 -9.83 3.47 2.50
N TYR A 32 -8.62 3.35 1.97
CA TYR A 32 -7.98 2.06 1.69
C TYR A 32 -7.61 1.26 2.95
N VAL A 33 -7.53 1.88 4.13
CA VAL A 33 -7.08 1.22 5.38
C VAL A 33 -8.16 1.11 6.45
N SER A 34 -9.40 1.50 6.14
CA SER A 34 -10.53 1.38 7.08
C SER A 34 -10.78 -0.08 7.49
N LEU A 35 -10.73 -0.37 8.80
CA LEU A 35 -10.94 -1.70 9.37
C LEU A 35 -12.42 -2.15 9.39
N GLN A 36 -13.36 -1.23 9.16
CA GLN A 36 -14.80 -1.52 9.18
C GLN A 36 -15.27 -2.28 7.93
N GLU A 37 -14.42 -2.41 6.91
CA GLU A 37 -14.76 -3.01 5.62
C GLU A 37 -14.13 -4.40 5.45
N LEU A 38 -14.94 -5.35 4.97
CA LEU A 38 -14.44 -6.64 4.49
C LEU A 38 -13.55 -6.40 3.28
N TRP A 39 -12.29 -6.85 3.36
CA TRP A 39 -11.37 -6.83 2.23
C TRP A 39 -11.34 -8.22 1.58
N PRO A 40 -12.14 -8.46 0.53
CA PRO A 40 -12.34 -9.82 0.03
C PRO A 40 -11.09 -10.39 -0.65
N GLY A 41 -10.05 -9.57 -0.92
CA GLY A 41 -8.71 -10.07 -1.24
C GLY A 41 -8.68 -11.03 -2.42
N ARG A 42 -9.44 -10.74 -3.49
CA ARG A 42 -9.73 -11.71 -4.55
C ARG A 42 -8.61 -11.86 -5.60
N GLY A 43 -7.43 -11.28 -5.38
CA GLY A 43 -6.31 -11.37 -6.32
C GLY A 43 -6.67 -10.87 -7.73
N GLN A 44 -7.12 -9.62 -7.82
CA GLN A 44 -7.64 -9.03 -9.06
C GLN A 44 -6.63 -8.16 -9.81
N TYR A 45 -5.51 -7.81 -9.16
CA TYR A 45 -4.54 -6.88 -9.70
C TYR A 45 -3.22 -7.61 -10.01
N ASP A 46 -2.68 -7.40 -11.21
CA ASP A 46 -1.33 -7.87 -11.55
C ASP A 46 -0.25 -7.02 -10.89
N VAL A 47 -0.51 -5.71 -10.77
CA VAL A 47 0.42 -4.73 -10.20
C VAL A 47 -0.33 -3.78 -9.28
N ILE A 48 0.23 -3.55 -8.08
CA ILE A 48 -0.22 -2.51 -7.16
C ILE A 48 0.95 -1.55 -6.93
N ILE A 49 0.66 -0.25 -7.03
CA ILE A 49 1.63 0.82 -6.92
C ILE A 49 1.31 1.66 -5.68
N CYS A 50 2.29 1.83 -4.79
CA CYS A 50 2.18 2.52 -3.50
C CYS A 50 3.36 3.50 -3.36
N LEU A 51 3.19 4.71 -3.88
CA LEU A 51 4.26 5.69 -3.97
C LEU A 51 4.02 6.87 -3.03
N GLY A 52 4.90 7.05 -2.03
CA GLY A 52 4.86 8.23 -1.18
C GLY A 52 3.59 8.37 -0.33
N VAL A 53 2.93 7.24 0.00
CA VAL A 53 1.70 7.25 0.81
C VAL A 53 1.88 6.64 2.20
N THR A 54 2.87 5.77 2.42
CA THR A 54 3.01 5.00 3.69
C THR A 54 3.12 5.90 4.92
N LYS A 55 3.88 7.00 4.83
CA LYS A 55 4.00 7.97 5.93
C LYS A 55 2.65 8.52 6.36
N TRP A 56 1.82 8.91 5.40
CA TRP A 56 0.53 9.53 5.70
C TRP A 56 -0.42 8.51 6.32
N VAL A 57 -0.48 7.30 5.76
CA VAL A 57 -1.21 6.18 6.36
C VAL A 57 -0.77 5.96 7.81
N GLN A 58 0.54 5.95 8.06
CA GLN A 58 1.06 5.71 9.39
C GLN A 58 0.78 6.84 10.38
N LEU A 59 0.90 8.10 9.96
CA LEU A 59 0.61 9.25 10.83
C LEU A 59 -0.89 9.38 11.15
N HIS A 60 -1.78 8.90 10.28
CA HIS A 60 -3.23 8.98 10.48
C HIS A 60 -3.82 7.74 11.17
N SER A 61 -3.27 6.56 10.90
CA SER A 61 -3.83 5.25 11.29
C SER A 61 -2.85 4.37 12.07
N GLY A 62 -1.70 4.91 12.46
CA GLY A 62 -0.66 4.21 13.23
C GLY A 62 0.03 3.09 12.45
N ASP A 63 0.84 2.31 13.17
CA ASP A 63 1.53 1.14 12.62
C ASP A 63 0.54 0.11 12.05
N GLY A 64 -0.61 -0.06 12.71
CA GLY A 64 -1.68 -0.96 12.27
C GLY A 64 -2.26 -0.58 10.90
N GLY A 65 -2.35 0.72 10.58
CA GLY A 65 -2.77 1.19 9.27
C GLY A 65 -1.80 0.80 8.16
N VAL A 66 -0.48 0.87 8.41
CA VAL A 66 0.54 0.45 7.44
C VAL A 66 0.53 -1.07 7.25
N ALA A 67 0.41 -1.83 8.34
CA ALA A 67 0.24 -3.29 8.27
C ALA A 67 -1.00 -3.67 7.45
N THR A 68 -2.12 -2.96 7.66
CA THR A 68 -3.36 -3.17 6.89
C THR A 68 -3.18 -2.81 5.41
N LEU A 69 -2.52 -1.70 5.10
CA LEU A 69 -2.16 -1.31 3.73
C LEU A 69 -1.37 -2.43 3.02
N PHE A 70 -0.35 -2.97 3.67
CA PHE A 70 0.49 -4.04 3.11
C PHE A 70 -0.28 -5.35 2.94
N ARG A 71 -1.05 -5.76 3.96
CA ARG A 71 -1.91 -6.94 3.88
C ARG A 71 -2.92 -6.85 2.76
N ARG A 72 -3.57 -5.70 2.61
CA ARG A 72 -4.57 -5.45 1.56
C ARG A 72 -3.92 -5.46 0.18
N ALA A 73 -2.75 -4.87 0.02
CA ALA A 73 -2.00 -4.96 -1.23
C ALA A 73 -1.66 -6.42 -1.58
N TYR A 74 -1.12 -7.19 -0.63
CA TYR A 74 -0.82 -8.60 -0.84
C TYR A 74 -2.06 -9.41 -1.22
N GLN A 75 -3.17 -9.24 -0.49
CA GLN A 75 -4.43 -9.94 -0.75
C GLN A 75 -5.06 -9.54 -2.10
N SER A 76 -4.90 -8.29 -2.53
CA SER A 76 -5.45 -7.80 -3.79
C SER A 76 -4.64 -8.25 -5.02
N LEU A 77 -3.38 -8.63 -4.87
CA LEU A 77 -2.56 -9.12 -5.97
C LEU A 77 -2.94 -10.52 -6.43
N SER A 78 -2.97 -10.76 -7.74
CA SER A 78 -3.01 -12.10 -8.30
C SER A 78 -1.73 -12.88 -7.98
N PRO A 79 -1.74 -14.23 -7.99
CA PRO A 79 -0.50 -15.00 -7.88
C PRO A 79 0.48 -14.60 -8.99
N GLY A 80 1.76 -14.40 -8.64
CA GLY A 80 2.78 -13.83 -9.54
C GLY A 80 2.78 -12.30 -9.61
N GLY A 81 1.83 -11.62 -8.96
CA GLY A 81 1.66 -10.17 -9.02
C GLY A 81 2.78 -9.38 -8.33
N LEU A 82 2.86 -8.08 -8.65
CA LEU A 82 3.93 -7.19 -8.23
C LEU A 82 3.42 -6.06 -7.33
N PHE A 83 4.10 -5.84 -6.20
CA PHE A 83 3.87 -4.67 -5.37
C PHE A 83 5.04 -3.69 -5.49
N ILE A 84 4.78 -2.49 -5.99
CA ILE A 84 5.78 -1.43 -6.14
C ILE A 84 5.59 -0.45 -4.99
N LEU A 85 6.59 -0.32 -4.13
CA LEU A 85 6.54 0.47 -2.92
C LEU A 85 7.65 1.53 -2.91
N GLN A 86 7.28 2.78 -2.70
CA GLN A 86 8.22 3.86 -2.37
C GLN A 86 7.89 4.42 -0.99
N PRO A 87 8.55 3.93 0.09
CA PRO A 87 8.35 4.46 1.41
C PRO A 87 9.07 5.80 1.56
N GLN A 88 8.52 6.70 2.38
CA GLN A 88 9.25 7.90 2.78
C GLN A 88 10.19 7.62 3.96
N PRO A 89 11.37 8.24 4.01
CA PRO A 89 12.33 8.03 5.10
C PRO A 89 11.78 8.57 6.42
N TRP A 90 12.20 7.98 7.54
CA TRP A 90 11.76 8.39 8.87
C TRP A 90 12.02 9.88 9.16
N SER A 91 13.14 10.43 8.66
CA SER A 91 13.47 11.85 8.79
C SER A 91 12.39 12.79 8.23
N SER A 92 11.58 12.33 7.27
CA SER A 92 10.44 13.10 6.73
C SER A 92 9.24 13.15 7.69
N TYR A 93 9.09 12.18 8.60
CA TYR A 93 8.04 12.15 9.61
C TYR A 93 8.27 13.26 10.65
N CYS A 94 9.52 13.50 11.04
CA CYS A 94 9.88 14.57 11.98
C CYS A 94 9.44 15.96 11.50
N ARG A 95 9.40 16.19 10.19
CA ARG A 95 8.87 17.42 9.59
C ARG A 95 7.34 17.41 9.56
N SER A 96 6.74 16.29 9.18
CA SER A 96 5.29 16.17 9.02
C SER A 96 4.50 16.04 10.33
N LYS A 97 5.11 15.60 11.43
CA LYS A 97 4.44 15.51 12.75
C LYS A 97 3.95 16.86 13.29
N ARG A 98 4.46 17.97 12.74
CA ARG A 98 4.05 19.33 13.10
C ARG A 98 2.78 19.79 12.35
N ALA A 99 2.21 18.94 11.50
CA ALA A 99 1.02 19.28 10.74
C ALA A 99 -0.24 19.41 11.62
N SER A 100 -0.30 18.70 12.76
CA SER A 100 -1.37 18.80 13.75
C SER A 100 -0.97 18.16 15.09
N GLU A 101 -1.63 18.51 16.19
CA GLU A 101 -1.43 17.85 17.49
C GLU A 101 -1.65 16.34 17.40
N ARG A 102 -2.72 15.91 16.72
CA ARG A 102 -3.02 14.49 16.48
C ARG A 102 -1.88 13.74 15.80
N THR A 103 -1.25 14.33 14.77
CA THR A 103 -0.12 13.68 14.09
C THR A 103 1.16 13.70 14.93
N CYS A 104 1.31 14.69 15.81
CA CYS A 104 2.40 14.74 16.79
C CYS A 104 2.28 13.61 17.82
N ASP A 105 1.08 13.40 18.38
CA ASP A 105 0.80 12.33 19.33
C ASP A 105 0.92 10.95 18.69
N ALA A 106 0.34 10.78 17.50
CA ALA A 106 0.49 9.54 16.74
C ALA A 106 1.98 9.22 16.50
N PHE A 107 2.79 10.21 16.09
CA PHE A 107 4.22 10.00 15.86
C PHE A 107 4.97 9.45 17.10
N ARG A 108 4.56 9.83 18.31
CA ARG A 108 5.18 9.36 19.56
C ARG A 108 4.92 7.88 19.83
N THR A 109 3.85 7.31 19.27
CA THR A 109 3.46 5.90 19.51
C THR A 109 4.00 4.96 18.43
N LEU A 110 4.46 5.48 17.28
CA LEU A 110 4.94 4.70 16.15
C LEU A 110 6.22 3.92 16.48
N ARG A 111 6.20 2.62 16.19
CA ARG A 111 7.32 1.69 16.35
C ARG A 111 7.76 1.09 15.03
N PHE A 112 6.86 0.96 14.06
CA PHE A 112 7.12 0.29 12.79
C PHE A 112 7.86 1.20 11.80
N ARG A 113 9.18 1.10 11.72
CA ARG A 113 10.02 2.00 10.92
C ARG A 113 10.06 1.60 9.44
N PRO A 114 10.20 2.55 8.49
CA PRO A 114 10.35 2.26 7.06
C PRO A 114 11.44 1.24 6.73
N GLU A 115 12.54 1.24 7.50
CA GLU A 115 13.65 0.30 7.38
C GLU A 115 13.24 -1.15 7.66
N GLN A 116 12.13 -1.36 8.38
CA GLN A 116 11.58 -2.68 8.69
C GLN A 116 10.55 -3.16 7.65
N PHE A 117 10.14 -2.30 6.70
CA PHE A 117 9.06 -2.63 5.76
C PHE A 117 9.41 -3.80 4.84
N THR A 118 10.64 -3.87 4.35
CA THR A 118 11.08 -4.96 3.47
C THR A 118 10.99 -6.31 4.18
N TRP A 119 11.54 -6.39 5.39
CA TRP A 119 11.46 -7.58 6.26
C TRP A 119 10.00 -7.95 6.58
N TYR A 120 9.17 -6.97 6.94
CA TYR A 120 7.78 -7.24 7.27
C TYR A 120 7.01 -7.78 6.05
N LEU A 121 7.21 -7.20 4.87
CA LEU A 121 6.55 -7.64 3.64
C LEU A 121 6.97 -9.06 3.24
N THR A 122 8.22 -9.45 3.44
CA THR A 122 8.67 -10.83 3.13
C THR A 122 8.29 -11.83 4.23
N GLU A 123 8.63 -11.53 5.49
CA GLU A 123 8.53 -12.49 6.59
C GLU A 123 7.15 -12.57 7.23
N ARG A 124 6.34 -11.50 7.15
CA ARG A 124 5.01 -11.46 7.78
C ARG A 124 3.86 -11.51 6.79
N GLU A 125 3.93 -10.75 5.69
CA GLU A 125 2.84 -10.71 4.71
C GLU A 125 2.90 -11.84 3.68
N GLY A 126 4.11 -12.27 3.28
CA GLY A 126 4.32 -13.44 2.42
C GLY A 126 4.74 -13.13 0.99
N PHE A 127 5.26 -11.93 0.70
CA PHE A 127 5.98 -11.69 -0.54
C PHE A 127 7.23 -12.58 -0.58
N THR A 128 7.46 -13.27 -1.69
CA THR A 128 8.53 -14.28 -1.78
C THR A 128 9.91 -13.68 -1.99
N SER A 129 9.96 -12.48 -2.57
CA SER A 129 11.21 -11.77 -2.83
C SER A 129 10.94 -10.28 -3.02
N TYR A 130 12.00 -9.49 -2.92
CA TYR A 130 11.98 -8.10 -3.32
C TYR A 130 13.31 -7.68 -3.94
N ARG A 131 13.29 -6.60 -4.72
CA ARG A 131 14.49 -5.93 -5.21
C ARG A 131 14.30 -4.42 -5.18
N MET A 132 15.40 -3.69 -5.03
CA MET A 132 15.42 -2.24 -5.21
C MET A 132 15.48 -1.93 -6.71
N LEU A 133 14.62 -1.03 -7.19
CA LEU A 133 14.61 -0.55 -8.58
C LEU A 133 15.45 0.72 -8.77
N THR A 134 15.66 1.48 -7.70
CA THR A 134 16.46 2.70 -7.64
C THR A 134 17.90 2.41 -7.22
N HIS A 135 18.79 3.39 -7.36
CA HIS A 135 20.19 3.22 -6.96
C HIS A 135 20.35 3.33 -5.44
N THR A 136 21.36 2.64 -4.90
CA THR A 136 21.74 2.76 -3.49
C THR A 136 22.14 4.20 -3.16
N GLY A 137 21.49 4.80 -2.17
CA GLY A 137 21.72 6.19 -1.76
C GLY A 137 20.58 7.14 -2.13
N ASP A 138 19.61 6.68 -2.92
CA ASP A 138 18.41 7.47 -3.20
C ASP A 138 17.61 7.72 -1.92
N LYS A 139 17.26 8.98 -1.66
CA LYS A 139 16.53 9.41 -0.45
C LYS A 139 15.12 8.79 -0.34
N ARG A 140 14.63 8.18 -1.43
CA ARG A 140 13.31 7.55 -1.54
C ARG A 140 13.42 6.31 -2.44
N PRO A 141 13.94 5.19 -1.91
CA PRO A 141 14.11 3.99 -2.70
C PRO A 141 12.76 3.46 -3.19
N ILE A 142 12.73 2.92 -4.40
CA ILE A 142 11.58 2.18 -4.93
C ILE A 142 11.91 0.70 -4.86
N TYR A 143 11.04 -0.06 -4.21
CA TYR A 143 11.14 -1.51 -4.09
C TYR A 143 10.06 -2.17 -4.94
N LEU A 144 10.41 -3.28 -5.55
CA LEU A 144 9.49 -4.19 -6.21
C LEU A 144 9.46 -5.50 -5.42
N PHE A 145 8.29 -5.89 -4.95
CA PHE A 145 8.04 -7.14 -4.24
C PHE A 145 7.26 -8.09 -5.15
N ASN A 146 7.59 -9.38 -5.09
CA ASN A 146 6.93 -10.42 -5.88
C ASN A 146 6.00 -11.25 -4.99
N LYS A 147 4.72 -11.33 -5.34
CA LYS A 147 3.80 -12.31 -4.77
C LYS A 147 4.04 -13.61 -5.52
N GLY A 148 4.59 -14.61 -4.84
CA GLY A 148 4.92 -15.89 -5.45
C GLY A 148 3.74 -16.57 -6.17
N PRO A 149 4.02 -17.65 -6.92
CA PRO A 149 2.97 -18.42 -7.59
C PRO A 149 1.97 -18.95 -6.56
N ALA A 150 0.76 -19.28 -7.02
CA ALA A 150 -0.24 -19.91 -6.16
C ALA A 150 0.40 -21.18 -5.58
N ARG A 151 0.37 -21.33 -4.26
CA ARG A 151 0.80 -22.59 -3.63
C ARG A 151 -0.05 -23.70 -4.24
N ARG A 152 0.56 -24.58 -5.04
CA ARG A 152 -0.10 -25.80 -5.51
C ARG A 152 -0.47 -26.59 -4.25
N LYS A 153 -1.76 -26.87 -4.08
CA LYS A 153 -2.25 -27.79 -3.06
C LYS A 153 -1.80 -29.21 -3.39
#